data_AF-A0A433VSX1-F1
#
_entry.id   AF-A0A433VSX1-F1
#
_cell.length_a   1.000
_cell.length_b   1.000
_cell.length_c   1.000
_cell.angle_alpha   90.00
_cell.angle_beta   90.00
_cell.angle_gamma   90.00
#
_symmetry.space_group_name_H-M   'P 1'
#
loop_
_entity.id
_entity.type
_entity.pdbx_description
1 polymer ?
#
loop_
_entity_poly.entity_id
_entity_poly.type
_entity_poly.pdbx_seq_one_letter_code
_entity_poly.pdbx_strand_id
1 'polypeptide(L)' 'MPAEFGQFIMSQTSSGVLILSKNLSISDAIEALILVWEVSTAEEWVNQIMSIPF' A
#
# COMPACT_ATOMS: atom_id res chain seq x y z
N MET A 1 9.60 0.46 -6.91
CA MET A 1 8.33 1.05 -7.39
C MET A 1 8.07 0.62 -8.82
N PRO A 2 6.84 0.21 -9.18
CA PRO A 2 6.42 0.07 -10.57
C PRO A 2 6.66 1.38 -11.34
N ALA A 3 7.15 1.29 -12.59
CA ALA A 3 7.58 2.46 -13.35
C ALA A 3 6.43 3.44 -13.62
N GLU A 4 5.23 2.90 -13.85
CA GLU A 4 4.01 3.63 -14.14
C GLU A 4 3.51 4.41 -12.92
N PHE A 5 3.59 3.81 -11.72
CA PHE A 5 3.23 4.49 -10.49
C PHE A 5 4.20 5.65 -10.18
N GLY A 6 5.50 5.40 -10.36
CA GLY A 6 6.52 6.45 -10.22
C GLY A 6 6.30 7.62 -11.16
N GLN A 7 5.99 7.36 -12.43
CA GLN A 7 5.62 8.39 -13.41
C GLN A 7 4.35 9.15 -13.02
N PHE A 8 3.33 8.45 -12.52
CA PHE A 8 2.05 9.07 -12.13
C PHE A 8 2.25 10.11 -11.02
N ILE A 9 2.96 9.73 -9.95
CA ILE A 9 3.14 10.61 -8.77
C ILE A 9 4.04 11.83 -9.04
N MET A 10 4.73 11.89 -10.17
CA MET A 10 5.46 13.09 -10.61
C MET A 10 4.53 14.22 -11.07
N SER A 11 3.29 13.89 -11.44
CA SER A 11 2.33 14.85 -12.02
C SER A 11 1.11 15.11 -11.13
N GLN A 12 0.74 14.15 -10.28
CA GLN A 12 -0.47 14.19 -9.45
C GLN A 12 -0.23 13.47 -8.13
N THR A 13 -0.95 13.87 -7.08
CA THR A 13 -0.95 13.12 -5.81
C THR A 13 -1.79 11.86 -5.92
N SER A 14 -1.27 10.75 -5.42
CA SER A 14 -1.96 9.47 -5.29
C SER A 14 -2.27 9.18 -3.82
N SER A 15 -3.41 8.56 -3.56
CA SER A 15 -3.60 7.80 -2.32
C SER A 15 -2.62 6.63 -2.27
N GLY A 16 -2.36 6.13 -1.06
CA GLY A 16 -1.53 4.94 -0.87
C GLY A 16 -2.09 3.71 -1.58
N VAL A 17 -1.20 2.91 -2.16
CA VAL A 17 -1.55 1.67 -2.84
C VAL A 17 -0.94 0.47 -2.10
N LEU A 18 -1.78 -0.45 -1.69
CA LEU A 18 -1.39 -1.73 -1.10
C LEU A 18 -1.55 -2.84 -2.12
N ILE A 19 -0.47 -3.58 -2.40
CA ILE A 19 -0.46 -4.73 -3.29
C ILE A 19 -0.47 -6.01 -2.45
N LEU A 20 -1.57 -6.75 -2.49
CA LEU A 20 -1.70 -8.01 -1.77
C LEU A 20 -1.22 -9.18 -2.62
N SER A 21 -0.36 -10.04 -2.05
CA SER A 21 -0.02 -11.32 -2.67
C SER A 21 -1.25 -12.20 -2.86
N LYS A 22 -1.42 -12.78 -4.05
CA LYS A 22 -2.53 -13.70 -4.35
C LYS A 22 -2.47 -15.00 -3.54
N ASN A 23 -1.29 -15.35 -3.02
CA ASN A 23 -1.08 -16.56 -2.24
C ASN A 23 -1.28 -16.31 -0.74
N LEU A 24 -1.55 -15.07 -0.32
CA LEU A 24 -1.81 -14.72 1.06
C LEU A 24 -3.21 -15.20 1.45
N SER A 25 -3.33 -15.82 2.63
CA SER A 25 -4.66 -16.17 3.14
C SER A 25 -5.46 -14.89 3.41
N ILE A 26 -6.78 -14.97 3.31
CA ILE A 26 -7.66 -13.83 3.61
C ILE A 26 -7.45 -13.36 5.06
N SER A 27 -7.24 -14.29 5.99
CA SER A 27 -7.00 -13.96 7.40
C SER A 27 -5.73 -13.13 7.55
N ASP A 28 -4.62 -13.58 6.96
CA ASP A 28 -3.34 -12.88 7.06
C ASP A 28 -3.39 -11.51 6.34
N ALA A 29 -4.14 -11.41 5.24
CA ALA A 29 -4.38 -10.15 4.56
C ALA A 29 -5.12 -9.15 5.45
N ILE A 30 -6.17 -9.60 6.15
CA ILE A 30 -6.94 -8.76 7.08
C ILE A 30 -6.05 -8.28 8.23
N GLU A 31 -5.30 -9.18 8.87
CA GLU A 31 -4.39 -8.84 9.97
C GLU A 31 -3.34 -7.81 9.55
N ALA A 32 -2.74 -7.96 8.36
CA ALA A 32 -1.77 -7.01 7.84
C ALA A 32 -2.40 -5.63 7.54
N LEU A 33 -3.64 -5.59 7.04
CA LEU A 33 -4.36 -4.34 6.78
C LEU A 33 -4.75 -3.63 8.09
N ILE A 34 -5.17 -4.38 9.11
CA ILE A 34 -5.43 -3.83 10.45
C ILE A 34 -4.15 -3.25 11.04
N LEU A 35 -3.02 -3.98 10.94
CA LEU A 35 -1.74 -3.48 11.43
C LEU A 35 -1.36 -2.15 10.77
N VAL A 36 -1.45 -2.06 9.44
CA VAL A 36 -1.20 -0.82 8.70
C VAL A 36 -2.11 0.30 9.22
N TRP A 37 -3.40 0.04 9.37
CA TRP A 37 -4.37 1.03 9.85
C TRP A 37 -4.04 1.54 11.26
N GLU A 38 -3.66 0.65 12.16
CA GLU A 38 -3.39 0.98 13.57
C GLU A 38 -2.08 1.75 13.78
N VAL A 39 -1.08 1.54 12.91
CA VAL A 39 0.28 2.05 13.13
C VAL A 39 0.68 3.20 12.20
N SER A 40 -0.23 3.69 11.36
CA SER A 40 0.06 4.76 10.42
C SER A 40 -1.07 5.78 10.29
N THR A 41 -0.75 6.95 9.76
CA THR A 41 -1.73 8.01 9.45
C THR A 41 -1.96 8.12 7.95
N ALA A 42 -3.09 8.71 7.55
CA ALA A 42 -3.43 8.86 6.14
C ALA A 42 -2.39 9.68 5.35
N GLU A 43 -1.77 10.67 5.99
CA GLU A 43 -0.75 11.54 5.39
C GLU A 43 0.52 10.77 5.03
N GLU A 44 0.88 9.77 5.82
CA GLU A 44 2.06 8.92 5.59
C GLU A 44 1.93 8.08 4.31
N TRP A 45 0.70 7.87 3.82
CA TRP A 45 0.40 7.04 2.66
C TRP A 45 0.32 7.82 1.34
N VAL A 46 0.45 9.15 1.34
CA VAL A 46 0.43 9.94 0.09
C VAL A 46 1.62 9.54 -0.79
N ASN A 47 1.33 9.18 -2.05
CA ASN A 47 2.32 8.72 -3.04
C ASN A 47 3.10 7.46 -2.62
N GLN A 48 2.58 6.67 -1.69
CA GLN A 48 3.19 5.40 -1.27
C GLN A 48 2.62 4.20 -2.03
N ILE A 49 3.50 3.22 -2.26
CA ILE A 49 3.11 1.90 -2.76
C ILE A 49 3.89 0.82 -2.03
N MET A 50 3.17 -0.13 -1.43
CA MET A 50 3.75 -1.19 -0.61
C MET A 50 3.11 -2.54 -0.93
N SER A 51 3.90 -3.61 -0.84
CA SER A 51 3.41 -4.98 -1.01
C SER A 51 3.23 -5.66 0.35
N ILE A 52 2.21 -6.51 0.47
CA ILE A 52 1.95 -7.36 1.63
C ILE A 52 2.03 -8.83 1.19
N PRO A 53 2.78 -9.70 1.91
CA PRO A 53 3.57 -9.39 3.10
C PRO A 53 4.79 -8.50 2.79
N PHE A 54 5.19 -7.67 3.77
CA PHE A 54 6.34 -6.75 3.69
C PHE A 54 7.65 -7.43 4.09
#